data_AF-A0A7X7Q5N2-F1
#
_entry.id   AF-A0A7X7Q5N2-F1
#
_cell.length_a   1.000
_cell.length_b   1.000
_cell.length_c   1.000
_cell.angle_alpha   90.00
_cell.angle_beta   90.00
_cell.angle_gamma   90.00
#
_symmetry.space_group_name_H-M   'P 1'
#
loop_
_entity.id
_entity.type
_entity.pdbx_description
1 polymer ?
#
loop_
_entity_poly.entity_id
_entity_poly.type
_entity_poly.pdbx_seq_one_letter_code
_entity_poly.pdbx_strand_id
1 'polypeptide(L)' 'MPQFSNRVAELFGLRAHGAILGAIVFCVALGSAAGPALTGYGFDVLDSYTVPFAICGGVVAVAALLSCLVKPLASDE' A
#
# COMPACT_ATOMS: atom_id res chain seq x y z
N MET A 1 11.99 -1.99 -8.69
CA MET A 1 11.80 -0.65 -8.10
C MET A 1 11.53 0.49 -9.09
N PRO A 2 11.81 0.43 -10.41
CA PRO A 2 11.46 1.56 -11.30
C PRO A 2 9.94 1.73 -11.50
N GLN A 3 9.15 0.66 -11.30
CA GLN A 3 7.72 0.66 -11.56
C GLN A 3 6.93 1.62 -10.66
N PHE A 4 7.27 1.74 -9.38
CA PHE A 4 6.54 2.62 -8.46
C PHE A 4 6.84 4.09 -8.74
N SER A 5 8.10 4.41 -9.04
CA SER A 5 8.50 5.77 -9.41
C SER A 5 7.87 6.20 -10.74
N ASN A 6 7.79 5.30 -11.73
CA ASN A 6 7.15 5.65 -13.00
C ASN A 6 5.63 5.89 -12.81
N ARG A 7 4.93 4.99 -12.08
CA ARG A 7 3.49 5.13 -11.83
C ARG A 7 3.13 6.39 -11.05
N VAL A 8 3.91 6.76 -10.03
CA VAL A 8 3.64 8.00 -9.28
C VAL A 8 3.85 9.23 -10.17
N ALA A 9 4.84 9.21 -11.07
CA ALA A 9 5.06 10.29 -12.02
C ALA A 9 3.91 10.40 -13.05
N GLU A 10 3.41 9.28 -13.56
CA GLU A 10 2.26 9.24 -14.48
C GLU A 10 0.96 9.71 -13.82
N LEU A 11 0.72 9.33 -12.56
CA LEU A 11 -0.55 9.63 -11.88
C LEU A 11 -0.59 11.00 -11.20
N PHE A 12 0.54 11.51 -10.71
CA PHE A 12 0.59 12.72 -9.87
C PHE A 12 1.54 13.81 -10.41
N GLY A 13 2.27 13.54 -11.48
CA GLY A 13 3.24 14.46 -12.06
C GLY A 13 4.54 14.58 -11.25
N LEU A 14 5.46 15.42 -11.74
CA LEU A 14 6.82 15.51 -11.18
C LEU A 14 6.99 16.52 -10.05
N ARG A 15 6.08 17.50 -9.92
CA ARG A 15 6.23 18.64 -8.98
C ARG A 15 6.39 18.21 -7.52
N ALA A 16 5.64 17.19 -7.10
CA ALA A 16 5.67 16.66 -5.73
C ALA A 16 6.09 15.18 -5.67
N HIS A 17 6.73 14.68 -6.73
CA HIS A 17 7.02 13.25 -6.93
C HIS A 17 7.77 12.61 -5.76
N GLY A 18 8.85 13.25 -5.31
CA GLY A 18 9.68 12.74 -4.21
C GLY A 18 8.93 12.67 -2.87
N ALA A 19 8.06 13.66 -2.60
CA ALA A 19 7.26 13.67 -1.37
C ALA A 19 6.20 12.56 -1.38
N ILE A 20 5.50 12.39 -2.51
CA ILE A 20 4.48 11.33 -2.66
C ILE A 20 5.12 9.95 -2.59
N LEU A 21 6.21 9.72 -3.34
CA LEU A 21 6.94 8.46 -3.31
C LEU A 21 7.49 8.17 -1.91
N GLY A 22 8.04 9.17 -1.23
CA GLY A 22 8.55 9.04 0.14
C GLY A 22 7.45 8.63 1.13
N ALA A 23 6.26 9.25 1.05
CA ALA A 23 5.12 8.87 1.88
C ALA A 23 4.66 7.42 1.62
N ILE A 24 4.60 7.00 0.34
CA ILE A 24 4.25 5.62 -0.02
C ILE A 24 5.26 4.64 0.57
N VAL A 25 6.56 4.87 0.38
CA VAL A 25 7.62 4.00 0.90
C VAL A 25 7.60 3.94 2.42
N PHE A 26 7.34 5.07 3.09
CA PHE A 26 7.20 5.10 4.55
C PHE A 26 6.04 4.23 5.04
N CYS A 27 4.86 4.31 4.40
CA CYS A 27 3.73 3.45 4.72
C CYS A 27 4.05 1.96 4.49
N VAL A 28 4.76 1.62 3.41
CA VAL A 28 5.21 0.25 3.15
C VAL A 28 6.16 -0.23 4.25
N ALA A 29 7.11 0.60 4.67
CA ALA A 29 8.04 0.26 5.75
C ALA A 29 7.31 0.02 7.07
N LEU A 30 6.36 0.88 7.42
CA LEU A 30 5.55 0.74 8.63
C LEU A 30 4.72 -0.55 8.59
N GLY A 31 4.06 -0.83 7.46
CA GLY A 31 3.31 -2.06 7.26
C GLY A 31 4.20 -3.31 7.34
N SER A 32 5.42 -3.24 6.81
CA SER A 32 6.39 -4.35 6.85
C SER A 32 6.92 -4.59 8.27
N ALA A 33 7.07 -3.53 9.07
CA ALA A 33 7.50 -3.64 10.46
C ALA A 33 6.38 -4.15 11.38
N ALA A 34 5.16 -3.63 11.23
CA ALA A 34 4.03 -3.99 12.08
C ALA A 34 3.34 -5.30 11.69
N GLY A 35 3.31 -5.63 10.40
CA GLY A 35 2.59 -6.78 9.85
C GLY A 35 2.92 -8.12 10.51
N PRO A 36 4.20 -8.50 10.64
CA PRO A 36 4.59 -9.75 11.29
C PRO A 36 4.14 -9.84 12.75
N ALA A 37 4.30 -8.76 13.52
CA ALA A 37 3.91 -8.72 14.93
C ALA A 37 2.38 -8.85 15.09
N LEU A 38 1.60 -8.12 14.28
CA LEU A 38 0.14 -8.20 14.30
C LEU A 38 -0.39 -9.57 13.85
N THR A 39 0.24 -10.17 12.84
CA THR A 39 -0.14 -11.49 12.34
C THR A 39 0.21 -12.59 13.35
N GLY A 40 1.38 -12.50 13.98
CA GLY A 40 1.80 -13.41 15.05
C GLY A 40 0.86 -13.34 16.25
N TYR A 41 0.54 -12.13 16.72
CA TYR A 41 -0.45 -11.95 17.78
C TYR A 41 -1.84 -12.50 17.40
N GLY A 42 -2.25 -12.31 16.14
CA GLY A 42 -3.48 -12.91 15.62
C GLY A 42 -3.46 -14.44 15.67
N PHE A 43 -2.32 -15.06 15.38
CA PHE A 43 -2.16 -16.50 15.56
C PHE A 43 -2.24 -16.90 17.03
N ASP A 44 -1.57 -16.18 17.93
CA ASP A 44 -1.57 -16.49 19.37
C ASP A 44 -2.97 -16.44 20.00
N VAL A 45 -3.84 -15.54 19.52
CA VAL A 45 -5.21 -15.39 20.04
C VAL A 45 -6.20 -16.35 19.39
N LEU A 46 -6.06 -16.64 18.10
CA LEU A 46 -7.03 -17.45 17.34
C LEU A 46 -6.57 -18.89 17.08
N ASP A 47 -5.33 -19.23 17.45
CA ASP A 47 -4.65 -20.52 17.19
C ASP A 47 -4.68 -20.93 15.70
N SER A 48 -4.79 -19.94 14.80
CA SER A 48 -4.97 -20.16 13.37
C SER A 48 -4.58 -18.94 12.53
N TYR A 49 -4.00 -19.20 11.35
CA TYR A 49 -3.65 -18.19 10.37
C TYR A 49 -4.78 -17.80 9.41
N THR A 50 -5.90 -18.54 9.42
CA THR A 50 -6.99 -18.32 8.45
C THR A 50 -7.56 -16.91 8.57
N VAL A 51 -7.86 -16.47 9.80
CA VAL A 51 -8.44 -15.15 10.06
C VAL A 51 -7.45 -14.00 9.81
N PRO A 52 -6.21 -13.99 10.34
CA PRO A 52 -5.28 -12.89 10.08
C PRO A 52 -4.94 -12.75 8.60
N PHE A 53 -4.77 -13.86 7.86
CA PHE A 53 -4.57 -13.77 6.40
C PHE A 53 -5.83 -13.35 5.64
N ALA A 54 -7.03 -13.74 6.08
CA ALA A 54 -8.27 -13.23 5.49
C ALA A 54 -8.39 -11.71 5.66
N ILE A 55 -8.01 -11.18 6.83
CA ILE A 55 -7.95 -9.73 7.07
C ILE A 55 -6.94 -9.07 6.13
N CYS A 56 -5.71 -9.60 6.02
CA CYS A 56 -4.73 -9.08 5.07
C CYS A 56 -5.26 -9.07 3.63
N GLY A 57 -5.91 -10.15 3.20
CA GLY A 57 -6.54 -10.24 1.89
C GLY A 57 -7.64 -9.19 1.68
N GLY A 58 -8.47 -8.96 2.70
CA GLY A 58 -9.49 -7.91 2.69
C GLY A 58 -8.90 -6.51 2.56
N VAL A 59 -7.84 -6.20 3.32
CA VAL A 59 -7.13 -4.91 3.22
C VAL A 59 -6.55 -4.70 1.81
N VAL A 60 -5.93 -5.74 1.23
CA VAL A 60 -5.40 -5.68 -0.13
C VAL A 60 -6.51 -5.48 -1.17
N ALA A 61 -7.67 -6.14 -1.01
CA ALA A 61 -8.80 -5.97 -1.91
C ALA A 61 -9.35 -4.53 -1.87
N VAL A 62 -9.47 -3.94 -0.68
CA VAL A 62 -9.88 -2.54 -0.52
C VAL A 62 -8.85 -1.60 -1.13
N ALA A 63 -7.55 -1.83 -0.89
CA ALA A 63 -6.48 -1.02 -1.48
C ALA A 63 -6.48 -1.09 -3.02
N ALA A 64 -6.71 -2.27 -3.59
CA ALA A 64 -6.85 -2.46 -5.03
C ALA A 64 -8.05 -1.70 -5.59
N LEU A 65 -9.21 -1.79 -4.92
CA LEU A 65 -10.41 -1.04 -5.31
C LEU A 65 -10.17 0.47 -5.30
N LEU A 66 -9.57 0.99 -4.23
CA LEU A 66 -9.23 2.42 -4.13
C LEU A 66 -8.25 2.83 -5.21
N SER A 67 -7.25 1.99 -5.52
CA SER A 67 -6.27 2.25 -6.58
C SER A 67 -6.93 2.32 -7.96
N CYS A 68 -7.93 1.50 -8.24
CA CYS A 68 -8.71 1.55 -9.48
C CYS A 68 -9.54 2.84 -9.63
N LEU A 69 -9.86 3.52 -8.52
CA LEU A 69 -10.62 4.76 -8.53
C LEU A 69 -9.74 6.01 -8.68
N VAL A 70 -8.42 5.88 -8.54
CA VAL A 70 -7.50 7.01 -8.69
C VAL A 70 -7.50 7.48 -10.13
N LYS A 71 -7.92 8.73 -10.35
CA LYS A 71 -7.82 9.40 -11.64
C LYS A 71 -6.43 10.01 -11.80
N PRO A 72 -5.78 9.86 -12.96
CA PRO A 72 -4.55 10.58 -13.26
C PRO A 72 -4.79 12.08 -13.12
N LEU A 73 -3.87 12.78 -12.45
CA LEU A 73 -3.81 14.23 -12.51
C LEU A 73 -3.52 14.59 -13.97
N ALA A 74 -4.45 15.30 -14.61
CA ALA A 74 -4.28 15.71 -16.00
C ALA A 74 -2.91 16.38 -16.17
N SER A 75 -2.04 15.72 -16.93
CA SER A 75 -0.83 16.33 -17.47
C SER A 75 -1.32 17.35 -18.48
N ASP A 76 -1.46 18.61 -18.06
CA ASP A 76 -1.41 19.74 -18.98
C ASP A 76 -0.06 19.58 -19.71
N GLU A 77 -0.14 19.25 -21.01
CA GLU A 77 1.02 19.20 -21.91
C GLU A 77 1.70 20.57 -21.97
#